data_AF-A0A2P4TA28-F1
#
_entry.id   AF-A0A2P4TA28-F1
#
_cell.length_a   1.000
_cell.length_b   1.000
_cell.length_c   1.000
_cell.angle_alpha   90.00
_cell.angle_beta   90.00
_cell.angle_gamma   90.00
#
_symmetry.space_group_name_H-M   'P 1'
#
loop_
_entity.id
_entity.type
_entity.pdbx_description
1 polymer ?
#
loop_
_entity_poly.entity_id
_entity_poly.type
_entity_poly.pdbx_seq_one_letter_code
_entity_poly.pdbx_strand_id
1 'polypeptide(L)'
;MWCLLVLLCSQAVAFSVGFTAPHTLKSEEGLHRKQRNPEDLMNVSEMIKYHGYPCEEYEVTTKDGYILGVFRIPSGRNMHNTGQKPAVFLQHAFLGDATHWISNLPNSSLGFLLADAGFDVWLGNSRGNTWSLKHKTLKPSQKEFWQFSFDEMGKYDIPAELYFIMNKTGQKDVYYIGHSEGTASGKVRTLVVHNHLCSHLIRRKKKKCCTFPFSQLALGWKGAMHQIGFMQGPVTQFCTNSDRFCGKMLCYIAGGNIQNLNTVSICKKQLLKSRIAVYVGHSPAGTSVQNIIHWHQV
;
A
#
# COMPACT_ATOMS: atom_id res chain seq x y z
N MET A 1 -15.23 -12.29 8.53
CA MET A 1 -15.32 -11.45 9.75
C MET A 1 -15.69 -12.24 11.02
N TRP A 2 -15.57 -13.58 11.01
CA TRP A 2 -15.81 -14.43 12.19
C TRP A 2 -14.55 -15.19 12.67
N CYS A 3 -13.48 -15.29 11.87
CA CYS A 3 -12.26 -16.00 12.28
C CYS A 3 -11.34 -15.21 13.23
N LEU A 4 -11.45 -13.88 13.28
CA LEU A 4 -10.63 -13.03 14.18
C LEU A 4 -11.20 -12.94 15.60
N LEU A 5 -12.51 -13.16 15.78
CA LEU A 5 -13.15 -13.22 17.10
C LEU A 5 -12.95 -14.58 17.79
N VAL A 6 -12.90 -15.68 17.04
CA VAL A 6 -12.73 -17.02 17.61
C VAL A 6 -11.30 -17.26 18.13
N LEU A 7 -10.28 -16.64 17.52
CA LEU A 7 -8.88 -16.75 17.97
C LEU A 7 -8.58 -15.98 19.27
N LEU A 8 -9.42 -15.00 19.65
CA LEU A 8 -9.25 -14.24 20.89
C LEU A 8 -9.97 -14.88 22.11
N CYS A 9 -10.94 -15.77 21.90
CA CYS A 9 -11.64 -16.46 22.99
C CYS A 9 -10.95 -17.76 23.45
N SER A 10 -10.13 -18.41 22.62
CA SER A 10 -9.50 -19.69 22.97
C SER A 10 -8.22 -19.57 23.83
N GLN A 11 -7.79 -18.36 24.18
CA GLN A 11 -6.66 -18.12 25.10
C GLN A 11 -7.07 -17.50 26.44
N ALA A 12 -8.38 -17.33 26.70
CA ALA A 12 -8.88 -16.73 27.94
C ALA A 12 -9.17 -17.75 29.06
N VAL A 13 -8.91 -19.05 28.86
CA VAL A 13 -9.20 -20.11 29.86
C VAL A 13 -7.93 -20.89 30.16
N ALA A 14 -6.99 -20.27 30.86
CA ALA A 14 -6.02 -20.93 31.76
C ALA A 14 -5.05 -19.87 32.29
N PHE A 15 -5.37 -19.21 33.39
CA PHE A 15 -4.43 -18.71 34.41
C PHE A 15 -5.26 -18.02 35.51
N SER A 16 -5.89 -18.85 36.34
CA SER A 16 -6.67 -18.43 37.51
C SER A 16 -6.03 -18.98 38.79
N VAL A 17 -4.81 -18.57 39.15
CA VAL A 17 -4.33 -18.78 40.53
C VAL A 17 -3.28 -17.73 40.92
N GLY A 18 -3.61 -16.89 41.91
CA GLY A 18 -2.65 -16.31 42.85
C GLY A 18 -2.03 -14.95 42.52
N PHE A 19 -2.75 -13.86 42.85
CA PHE A 19 -2.10 -12.59 43.19
C PHE A 19 -2.61 -12.11 44.55
N THR A 20 -1.78 -12.28 45.58
CA THR A 20 -1.86 -11.51 46.81
C THR A 20 -1.45 -10.07 46.53
N ALA A 21 -2.31 -9.12 46.90
CA ALA A 21 -1.92 -7.71 46.95
C ALA A 21 -0.78 -7.55 47.97
N PRO A 22 0.22 -6.68 47.71
CA PRO A 22 0.21 -5.48 48.53
C PRO A 22 0.82 -4.20 47.90
N HIS A 23 0.44 -3.09 48.57
CA HIS A 23 1.06 -1.76 48.64
C HIS A 23 0.87 -0.79 47.46
N THR A 24 -0.05 0.14 47.71
CA THR A 24 -0.15 1.50 47.21
C THR A 24 1.20 2.23 47.21
N LEU A 25 1.81 2.35 46.03
CA LEU A 25 2.75 3.42 45.70
C LEU A 25 2.04 4.37 44.73
N LYS A 26 1.80 5.60 45.19
CA LYS A 26 1.36 6.72 44.36
C LYS A 26 2.35 6.88 43.19
N SER A 27 1.91 6.63 41.97
CA SER A 27 2.53 7.18 40.78
C SER A 27 1.55 8.16 40.15
N GLU A 28 1.85 9.44 40.30
CA GLU A 28 1.36 10.46 39.37
C GLU A 28 2.09 10.26 38.04
N GLU A 29 1.67 9.26 37.26
CA GLU A 29 2.01 9.19 35.85
C GLU A 29 0.83 9.71 35.05
N GLY A 30 0.91 11.00 34.67
CA GLY A 30 0.02 11.56 33.68
C GLY A 30 0.03 10.68 32.43
N LEU A 31 -1.15 10.16 32.05
CA LEU A 31 -1.37 9.41 30.82
C LEU A 31 -1.03 10.32 29.62
N HIS A 32 0.25 10.39 29.23
CA HIS A 32 0.67 11.03 27.99
C HIS A 32 0.09 10.23 26.82
N ARG A 33 -1.12 10.59 26.39
CA ARG A 33 -1.74 10.05 25.19
C ARG A 33 -0.81 10.33 24.01
N LYS A 34 -0.19 9.28 23.45
CA LYS A 34 0.63 9.40 22.25
C LYS A 34 -0.19 10.09 21.15
N GLN A 35 0.28 11.25 20.72
CA GLN A 35 -0.38 12.03 19.68
C GLN A 35 -0.19 11.34 18.33
N ARG A 36 -1.31 11.04 17.65
CA ARG A 36 -1.37 10.42 16.32
C ARG A 36 -0.58 11.22 15.28
N ASN A 37 -0.09 10.53 14.26
CA ASN A 37 0.48 11.22 13.11
C ASN A 37 -0.68 11.72 12.25
N PRO A 38 -0.63 12.97 11.75
CA PRO A 38 -1.71 13.49 10.92
C PRO A 38 -1.87 12.67 9.63
N GLU A 39 -0.77 12.12 9.12
CA GLU A 39 -0.69 11.24 7.95
C GLU A 39 -1.47 9.92 8.10
N ASP A 40 -1.85 9.52 9.32
CA ASP A 40 -2.58 8.27 9.58
C ASP A 40 -3.97 8.23 8.89
N LEU A 41 -4.54 9.40 8.57
CA LEU A 41 -5.89 9.56 7.98
C LEU A 41 -5.91 10.42 6.72
N MET A 42 -4.77 10.93 6.29
CA MET A 42 -4.68 11.79 5.11
C MET A 42 -4.83 10.98 3.83
N ASN A 43 -5.50 11.52 2.82
CA ASN A 43 -5.40 10.96 1.47
C ASN A 43 -4.01 11.20 0.87
N VAL A 44 -3.73 10.56 -0.27
CA VAL A 44 -2.43 10.66 -0.97
C VAL A 44 -2.04 12.12 -1.24
N SER A 45 -2.97 12.92 -1.75
CA SER A 45 -2.72 14.34 -2.06
C SER A 45 -2.46 15.19 -0.83
N GLU A 46 -3.20 14.95 0.25
CA GLU A 46 -3.00 15.59 1.54
C GLU A 46 -1.63 15.25 2.10
N MET A 47 -1.18 13.99 2.01
CA MET A 47 0.17 13.60 2.44
C MET A 47 1.26 14.33 1.63
N ILE A 48 1.11 14.40 0.30
CA ILE A 48 2.07 15.10 -0.58
C ILE A 48 2.15 16.58 -0.22
N LYS A 49 0.99 17.25 -0.09
CA LYS A 49 0.89 18.67 0.26
C LYS A 49 1.35 18.96 1.69
N TYR A 50 1.07 18.06 2.63
CA TYR A 50 1.52 18.17 4.02
C TYR A 50 3.04 18.22 4.12
N HIS A 51 3.75 17.48 3.27
CA HIS A 51 5.21 17.54 3.19
C HIS A 51 5.75 18.72 2.36
N GLY A 52 4.87 19.57 1.80
CA GLY A 52 5.24 20.79 1.06
C GLY A 52 5.47 20.61 -0.44
N TYR A 53 5.09 19.47 -1.01
CA TYR A 53 5.24 19.22 -2.45
C TYR A 53 3.99 19.64 -3.23
N PRO A 54 4.13 20.09 -4.48
CA PRO A 54 3.00 20.25 -5.39
C PRO A 54 2.37 18.88 -5.70
N CYS A 55 1.05 18.85 -5.84
CA CYS A 55 0.30 17.64 -6.13
C CYS A 55 -0.76 17.90 -7.19
N GLU A 56 -0.79 17.06 -8.22
CA GLU A 56 -1.86 16.99 -9.21
C GLU A 56 -2.51 15.60 -9.18
N GLU A 57 -3.80 15.56 -9.52
CA GLU A 57 -4.60 14.34 -9.56
C GLU A 57 -5.20 14.16 -10.95
N TYR A 58 -5.19 12.93 -11.44
CA TYR A 58 -5.68 12.57 -12.75
C TYR A 58 -6.53 11.31 -12.69
N GLU A 59 -7.53 11.25 -13.56
CA GLU A 59 -8.30 10.03 -13.81
C GLU A 59 -7.91 9.47 -15.18
N VAL A 60 -7.41 8.24 -15.20
CA VAL A 60 -7.01 7.53 -16.42
C VAL A 60 -8.01 6.43 -16.70
N THR A 61 -8.63 6.46 -17.89
CA THR A 61 -9.55 5.39 -18.28
C THR A 61 -8.82 4.31 -19.07
N THR A 62 -8.93 3.06 -18.62
CA THR A 62 -8.43 1.89 -19.34
C THR A 62 -9.30 1.55 -20.54
N LYS A 63 -8.76 0.71 -21.44
CA LYS A 63 -9.49 0.25 -22.63
C LYS A 63 -10.76 -0.53 -22.28
N ASP A 64 -10.71 -1.31 -21.20
CA ASP A 64 -11.84 -2.11 -20.73
C ASP A 64 -12.79 -1.35 -19.79
N GLY A 65 -12.49 -0.07 -19.48
CA GLY A 65 -13.45 0.85 -18.90
C GLY A 65 -13.27 1.17 -17.41
N TYR A 66 -12.23 0.64 -16.76
CA TYR A 66 -11.84 1.07 -15.41
C TYR A 66 -11.32 2.50 -15.44
N ILE A 67 -11.55 3.22 -14.35
CA ILE A 67 -11.06 4.60 -14.17
C ILE A 67 -10.12 4.57 -12.97
N LEU A 68 -8.84 4.84 -13.25
CA LEU A 68 -7.73 4.75 -12.32
C LEU A 68 -7.36 6.13 -11.78
N GLY A 69 -7.24 6.28 -10.47
CA GLY A 69 -6.73 7.51 -9.86
C GLY A 69 -5.21 7.55 -9.92
N VAL A 70 -4.63 8.54 -10.59
CA VAL A 70 -3.18 8.71 -10.72
C VAL A 70 -2.77 10.03 -10.06
N PHE A 71 -1.75 9.97 -9.20
CA PHE A 71 -1.24 11.15 -8.50
C PHE A 71 0.10 11.57 -9.11
N ARG A 72 0.39 12.87 -9.11
CA ARG A 72 1.62 13.41 -9.68
C ARG A 72 2.26 14.43 -8.74
N ILE A 73 3.58 14.30 -8.58
CA ILE A 73 4.46 15.27 -7.92
C ILE A 73 5.34 15.91 -9.02
N PRO A 74 4.94 17.06 -9.59
CA PRO A 74 5.60 17.62 -10.77
C PRO A 74 6.96 18.27 -10.49
N SER A 75 7.30 18.53 -9.23
CA SER A 75 8.61 19.06 -8.82
C SER A 75 8.86 18.89 -7.32
N GLY A 76 10.14 18.95 -6.92
CA GLY A 76 10.55 19.07 -5.53
C GLY A 76 10.17 20.40 -4.88
N ARG A 77 10.28 20.47 -3.55
CA ARG A 77 9.75 21.57 -2.70
C ARG A 77 10.33 22.95 -3.02
N ASN A 78 11.62 22.99 -3.33
CA ASN A 78 12.38 24.23 -3.57
C ASN A 78 12.86 24.36 -5.02
N MET A 79 12.25 23.62 -5.95
CA MET A 79 12.65 23.67 -7.35
C MET A 79 11.85 24.72 -8.12
N HIS A 80 12.56 25.73 -8.61
CA HIS A 80 12.04 26.72 -9.56
C HIS A 80 12.32 26.34 -11.03
N ASN A 81 12.87 25.15 -11.29
CA ASN A 81 13.19 24.73 -12.66
C ASN A 81 11.92 24.54 -13.50
N THR A 82 11.83 25.34 -14.55
CA THR A 82 10.75 25.39 -15.54
C THR A 82 10.96 24.44 -16.73
N GLY A 83 12.11 23.77 -16.82
CA GLY A 83 12.43 22.82 -17.88
C GLY A 83 11.60 21.53 -17.81
N GLN A 84 11.52 20.83 -18.95
CA GLN A 84 10.88 19.51 -19.04
C GLN A 84 11.68 18.49 -18.23
N LYS A 85 11.06 17.90 -17.21
CA LYS A 85 11.69 16.94 -16.29
C LYS A 85 11.43 15.51 -16.75
N PRO A 86 12.39 14.57 -16.65
CA PRO A 86 12.17 13.17 -17.01
C PRO A 86 11.05 12.56 -16.16
N ALA A 87 10.08 11.90 -16.80
CA ALA A 87 8.95 11.28 -16.14
C ALA A 87 9.33 9.91 -15.53
N VAL A 88 8.90 9.68 -14.29
CA VAL A 88 9.05 8.40 -13.59
C VAL A 88 7.69 7.94 -13.09
N PHE A 89 7.32 6.71 -13.40
CA PHE A 89 6.10 6.06 -12.96
C PHE A 89 6.39 5.02 -11.89
N LEU A 90 5.74 5.15 -10.74
CA LEU A 90 5.92 4.29 -9.57
C LEU A 90 4.67 3.42 -9.35
N GLN A 91 4.81 2.10 -9.53
CA GLN A 91 3.71 1.13 -9.36
C GLN A 91 3.82 0.36 -8.05
N HIS A 92 2.76 0.43 -7.23
CA HIS A 92 2.70 -0.18 -5.90
C HIS A 92 2.70 -1.71 -5.90
N ALA A 93 2.91 -2.30 -4.71
CA ALA A 93 2.83 -3.73 -4.45
C ALA A 93 1.40 -4.26 -4.27
N PHE A 94 1.29 -5.59 -4.18
CA PHE A 94 0.05 -6.29 -3.88
C PHE A 94 -0.62 -5.72 -2.62
N LEU A 95 -1.94 -5.48 -2.69
CA LEU A 95 -2.75 -4.84 -1.63
C LEU A 95 -2.35 -3.41 -1.23
N GLY A 96 -1.49 -2.76 -2.01
CA GLY A 96 -1.07 -1.38 -1.77
C GLY A 96 -1.81 -0.35 -2.61
N ASP A 97 -1.38 0.89 -2.45
CA ASP A 97 -1.76 2.03 -3.28
C ASP A 97 -0.57 2.99 -3.45
N ALA A 98 -0.81 4.16 -4.04
CA ALA A 98 0.19 5.21 -4.23
C ALA A 98 0.93 5.64 -2.94
N THR A 99 0.34 5.47 -1.76
CA THR A 99 0.97 5.87 -0.48
C THR A 99 2.27 5.11 -0.21
N HIS A 100 2.47 3.92 -0.79
CA HIS A 100 3.70 3.14 -0.61
C HIS A 100 4.99 3.92 -0.91
N TRP A 101 4.93 4.88 -1.82
CA TRP A 101 6.09 5.67 -2.24
C TRP A 101 6.32 6.93 -1.40
N ILE A 102 5.32 7.33 -0.61
CA ILE A 102 5.27 8.60 0.13
C ILE A 102 4.96 8.42 1.64
N SER A 103 4.87 7.17 2.12
CA SER A 103 4.53 6.86 3.52
C SER A 103 5.68 7.03 4.51
N ASN A 104 6.88 7.42 4.07
CA ASN A 104 8.00 7.79 4.94
C ASN A 104 8.19 9.31 4.98
N LEU A 105 9.25 9.76 5.66
CA LEU A 105 9.63 11.17 5.61
C LEU A 105 10.20 11.52 4.22
N PRO A 106 10.19 12.81 3.82
CA PRO A 106 10.67 13.24 2.50
C PRO A 106 12.07 12.74 2.12
N ASN A 107 12.98 12.62 3.08
CA ASN A 107 14.35 12.13 2.87
C ASN A 107 14.48 10.59 2.80
N SER A 108 13.39 9.85 2.92
CA SER A 108 13.36 8.38 2.99
C SER A 108 12.19 7.76 2.23
N SER A 109 11.49 8.56 1.43
CA SER A 109 10.37 8.15 0.58
C SER A 109 10.75 8.36 -0.87
N LEU A 110 10.75 7.29 -1.68
CA LEU A 110 11.26 7.34 -3.05
C LEU A 110 10.55 8.40 -3.91
N GLY A 111 9.23 8.57 -3.74
CA GLY A 111 8.48 9.57 -4.50
C GLY A 111 8.98 10.99 -4.24
N PHE A 112 9.28 11.31 -2.98
CA PHE A 112 9.81 12.62 -2.58
C PHE A 112 11.27 12.81 -2.98
N LEU A 113 12.10 11.77 -2.82
CA LEU A 113 13.50 11.79 -3.23
C LEU A 113 13.67 12.03 -4.73
N LEU A 114 12.84 11.39 -5.57
CA LEU A 114 12.85 11.59 -7.02
C LEU A 114 12.40 13.00 -7.41
N ALA A 115 11.35 13.53 -6.76
CA ALA A 115 10.89 14.89 -7.02
C ALA A 115 11.96 15.93 -6.67
N ASP A 116 12.63 15.79 -5.52
CA ASP A 116 13.74 16.66 -5.10
C ASP A 116 14.99 16.47 -5.99
N ALA A 117 15.17 15.30 -6.60
CA ALA A 117 16.23 15.04 -7.58
C ALA A 117 15.90 15.56 -9.00
N GLY A 118 14.74 16.19 -9.22
CA GLY A 118 14.39 16.82 -10.49
C GLY A 118 13.61 15.96 -11.47
N PHE A 119 12.98 14.87 -11.01
CA PHE A 119 12.06 14.07 -11.82
C PHE A 119 10.62 14.58 -11.74
N ASP A 120 9.85 14.29 -12.79
CA ASP A 120 8.38 14.40 -12.79
C ASP A 120 7.79 13.06 -12.33
N VAL A 121 7.29 13.00 -11.10
CA VAL A 121 6.95 11.72 -10.45
C VAL A 121 5.46 11.45 -10.58
N TRP A 122 5.12 10.26 -11.07
CA TRP A 122 3.76 9.76 -11.25
C TRP A 122 3.55 8.51 -10.41
N LEU A 123 2.47 8.48 -9.62
CA LEU A 123 2.12 7.40 -8.70
C LEU A 123 0.86 6.70 -9.22
N GLY A 124 1.02 5.47 -9.69
CA GLY A 124 -0.06 4.66 -10.25
C GLY A 124 -0.91 3.99 -9.18
N ASN A 125 -2.15 3.63 -9.55
CA ASN A 125 -3.04 2.84 -8.71
C ASN A 125 -3.73 1.76 -9.53
N SER A 126 -3.54 0.51 -9.13
CA SER A 126 -4.19 -0.63 -9.76
C SER A 126 -5.71 -0.59 -9.57
N ARG A 127 -6.44 -1.05 -10.59
CA ARG A 127 -7.90 -1.25 -10.53
C ARG A 127 -8.34 -1.95 -9.23
N GLY A 128 -9.41 -1.44 -8.64
CA GLY A 128 -10.02 -2.01 -7.45
C GLY A 128 -9.32 -1.71 -6.12
N ASN A 129 -8.23 -0.94 -6.07
CA ASN A 129 -7.74 -0.36 -4.81
C ASN A 129 -8.54 0.91 -4.44
N THR A 130 -8.29 1.49 -3.25
CA THR A 130 -8.97 2.68 -2.71
C THR A 130 -9.22 3.80 -3.73
N TRP A 131 -8.27 4.06 -4.63
CA TRP A 131 -8.30 5.20 -5.57
C TRP A 131 -8.80 4.83 -6.98
N SER A 132 -9.02 3.54 -7.26
CA SER A 132 -9.34 3.03 -8.60
C SER A 132 -10.60 2.13 -8.57
N LEU A 133 -11.62 2.54 -7.81
CA LEU A 133 -12.91 1.83 -7.64
C LEU A 133 -14.02 2.30 -8.59
N LYS A 134 -13.67 2.87 -9.74
CA LYS A 134 -14.61 3.42 -10.71
C LYS A 134 -14.53 2.67 -12.05
N HIS A 135 -15.66 2.58 -12.74
CA HIS A 135 -15.76 2.04 -14.09
C HIS A 135 -16.82 2.79 -14.88
N LYS A 136 -16.67 2.86 -16.20
CA LYS A 136 -17.60 3.54 -17.12
C LYS A 136 -19.04 2.99 -17.11
N THR A 137 -19.24 1.75 -16.66
CA THR A 137 -20.50 1.00 -16.84
C THR A 137 -20.79 0.12 -15.63
N LEU A 138 -19.78 -0.56 -15.11
CA LEU A 138 -19.90 -1.45 -13.96
C LEU A 138 -19.85 -0.66 -12.63
N LYS A 139 -20.55 -1.18 -11.62
CA LYS A 139 -20.53 -0.69 -10.25
C LYS A 139 -19.72 -1.65 -9.37
N PRO A 140 -19.03 -1.18 -8.32
CA PRO A 140 -18.33 -2.06 -7.36
C PRO A 140 -19.24 -3.08 -6.64
N SER A 141 -20.55 -2.90 -6.66
CA SER A 141 -21.51 -3.88 -6.13
C SER A 141 -21.68 -5.12 -7.02
N GLN A 142 -21.34 -5.00 -8.31
CA GLN A 142 -21.48 -6.05 -9.32
C GLN A 142 -20.28 -7.00 -9.30
N LYS A 143 -20.52 -8.28 -9.59
CA LYS A 143 -19.47 -9.32 -9.55
C LYS A 143 -18.46 -9.13 -10.68
N GLU A 144 -18.94 -8.70 -11.83
CA GLU A 144 -18.19 -8.47 -13.07
C GLU A 144 -17.11 -7.40 -12.88
N PHE A 145 -17.36 -6.42 -12.00
CA PHE A 145 -16.37 -5.41 -11.61
C PHE A 145 -15.13 -6.01 -10.92
N TRP A 146 -15.24 -7.19 -10.32
CA TRP A 146 -14.15 -7.83 -9.59
C TRP A 146 -13.51 -8.98 -10.36
N GLN A 147 -13.87 -9.15 -11.64
CA GLN A 147 -13.33 -10.20 -12.50
C GLN A 147 -12.02 -9.77 -13.17
N PHE A 148 -11.00 -9.51 -12.36
CA PHE A 148 -9.67 -9.12 -12.82
C PHE A 148 -8.57 -9.71 -11.93
N SER A 149 -7.34 -9.76 -12.43
CA SER A 149 -6.11 -10.06 -11.70
C SER A 149 -4.96 -9.16 -12.18
N PHE A 150 -3.72 -9.43 -11.74
CA PHE A 150 -2.54 -8.73 -12.23
C PHE A 150 -2.33 -8.86 -13.76
N ASP A 151 -2.98 -9.82 -14.42
CA ASP A 151 -3.01 -9.94 -15.89
C ASP A 151 -3.68 -8.73 -16.53
N GLU A 152 -4.88 -8.39 -16.09
CA GLU A 152 -5.62 -7.22 -16.59
C GLU A 152 -4.89 -5.93 -16.23
N MET A 153 -4.27 -5.85 -15.04
CA MET A 153 -3.45 -4.71 -14.66
C MET A 153 -2.29 -4.50 -15.65
N GLY A 154 -1.53 -5.56 -15.97
CA GLY A 154 -0.44 -5.47 -16.94
C GLY A 154 -0.90 -5.26 -18.39
N LYS A 155 -2.09 -5.77 -18.74
CA LYS A 155 -2.64 -5.68 -20.09
C LYS A 155 -3.30 -4.34 -20.39
N TYR A 156 -3.90 -3.69 -19.40
CA TYR A 156 -4.77 -2.52 -19.58
C TYR A 156 -4.40 -1.33 -18.70
N ASP A 157 -4.09 -1.53 -17.40
CA ASP A 157 -3.81 -0.42 -16.47
C ASP A 157 -2.48 0.23 -16.83
N ILE A 158 -1.39 -0.54 -16.76
CA ILE A 158 -0.03 -0.04 -16.99
C ILE A 158 0.09 0.66 -18.36
N PRO A 159 -0.40 0.09 -19.48
CA PRO A 159 -0.36 0.81 -20.75
C PRO A 159 -1.17 2.10 -20.73
N ALA A 160 -2.38 2.11 -20.15
CA ALA A 160 -3.22 3.31 -20.12
C ALA A 160 -2.56 4.45 -19.32
N GLU A 161 -1.98 4.14 -18.16
CA GLU A 161 -1.27 5.11 -17.33
C GLU A 161 -0.01 5.64 -18.04
N LEU A 162 0.82 4.77 -18.61
CA LEU A 162 2.03 5.18 -19.34
C LEU A 162 1.69 6.04 -20.57
N TYR A 163 0.70 5.65 -21.38
CA TYR A 163 0.27 6.46 -22.52
C TYR A 163 -0.31 7.81 -22.11
N PHE A 164 -1.07 7.84 -21.02
CA PHE A 164 -1.57 9.10 -20.46
C PHE A 164 -0.41 10.03 -20.08
N ILE A 165 0.61 9.51 -19.38
CA ILE A 165 1.78 10.28 -18.96
C ILE A 165 2.58 10.80 -20.17
N MET A 166 2.88 9.94 -21.14
CA MET A 166 3.58 10.33 -22.36
C MET A 166 2.84 11.44 -23.11
N ASN A 167 1.52 11.30 -23.27
CA ASN A 167 0.70 12.32 -23.94
C ASN A 167 0.62 13.63 -23.14
N LYS A 168 0.49 13.54 -21.81
CA LYS A 168 0.36 14.72 -20.93
C LYS A 168 1.66 15.52 -20.83
N THR A 169 2.80 14.83 -20.83
CA THR A 169 4.12 15.43 -20.66
C THR A 169 4.85 15.73 -21.97
N GLY A 170 4.39 15.15 -23.09
CA GLY A 170 5.07 15.20 -24.39
C GLY A 170 6.35 14.36 -24.45
N GLN A 171 6.61 13.52 -23.45
CA GLN A 171 7.80 12.65 -23.42
C GLN A 171 7.56 11.38 -24.23
N LYS A 172 8.63 10.90 -24.87
CA LYS A 172 8.59 9.66 -25.67
C LYS A 172 8.70 8.39 -24.81
N ASP A 173 9.36 8.50 -23.67
CA ASP A 173 9.65 7.39 -22.77
C ASP A 173 9.40 7.81 -21.32
N VAL A 174 9.08 6.84 -20.47
CA VAL A 174 8.83 7.03 -19.03
C VAL A 174 9.57 5.95 -18.26
N TYR A 175 10.31 6.32 -17.21
CA TYR A 175 10.97 5.33 -16.35
C TYR A 175 9.94 4.58 -15.52
N TYR A 176 9.97 3.25 -15.54
CA TYR A 176 9.05 2.41 -14.76
C TYR A 176 9.75 1.82 -13.54
N ILE A 177 9.19 2.04 -12.35
CA ILE A 177 9.64 1.42 -11.10
C ILE A 177 8.44 0.73 -10.47
N GLY A 178 8.45 -0.60 -10.46
CA GLY A 178 7.39 -1.41 -9.84
C GLY A 178 7.91 -2.19 -8.65
N HIS A 179 7.15 -2.23 -7.56
CA HIS A 179 7.44 -3.07 -6.39
C HIS A 179 6.51 -4.29 -6.36
N SER A 180 7.06 -5.50 -6.15
CA SER A 180 6.29 -6.75 -6.00
C SER A 180 5.32 -7.00 -7.18
N GLU A 181 3.99 -7.04 -6.95
CA GLU A 181 2.99 -7.14 -8.02
C GLU A 181 3.15 -6.06 -9.10
N GLY A 182 3.54 -4.84 -8.74
CA GLY A 182 3.87 -3.80 -9.71
C GLY A 182 5.00 -4.21 -10.65
N THR A 183 5.98 -5.00 -10.19
CA THR A 183 7.01 -5.56 -11.08
C THR A 183 6.42 -6.62 -12.03
N ALA A 184 5.53 -7.46 -11.52
CA ALA A 184 4.90 -8.52 -12.30
C ALA A 184 3.99 -7.94 -13.40
N SER A 185 3.09 -7.02 -13.05
CA SER A 185 2.20 -6.34 -14.00
C SER A 185 2.97 -5.57 -15.07
N GLY A 186 4.09 -4.93 -14.72
CA GLY A 186 4.95 -4.27 -15.71
C GLY A 186 5.54 -5.24 -16.75
N LYS A 187 5.95 -6.44 -16.33
CA LYS A 187 6.55 -7.47 -17.20
C LYS A 187 5.55 -8.17 -18.12
N VAL A 188 4.25 -8.14 -17.82
CA VAL A 188 3.21 -8.81 -18.63
C VAL A 188 3.15 -8.24 -20.05
N ARG A 189 3.57 -6.99 -20.28
CA ARG A 189 3.57 -6.41 -21.64
C ARG A 189 4.61 -5.32 -21.94
N THR A 190 5.36 -4.84 -20.94
CA THR A 190 6.35 -3.79 -21.17
C THR A 190 7.72 -4.41 -21.43
N LEU A 191 8.26 -4.23 -22.63
CA LEU A 191 9.68 -4.42 -22.92
C LEU A 191 10.46 -3.35 -22.15
N VAL A 192 10.73 -3.57 -20.86
CA VAL A 192 11.66 -2.74 -20.08
C VAL A 192 12.97 -3.51 -19.93
N VAL A 193 14.06 -2.83 -20.29
CA VAL A 193 15.44 -3.28 -20.18
C VAL A 193 15.70 -3.79 -18.76
N HIS A 194 16.17 -5.03 -18.68
CA HIS A 194 16.55 -5.68 -17.42
C HIS A 194 17.72 -4.92 -16.78
N ASN A 195 17.51 -4.30 -15.63
CA ASN A 195 18.56 -4.27 -14.60
C ASN A 195 18.35 -5.49 -13.72
N HIS A 196 19.27 -6.46 -13.85
CA HIS A 196 19.34 -7.66 -13.04
C HIS A 196 19.45 -7.28 -11.56
N LEU A 197 18.35 -7.36 -10.83
CA LEU A 197 18.41 -7.59 -9.39
C LEU A 197 17.26 -8.53 -8.99
N CYS A 198 17.64 -9.76 -8.64
CA CYS A 198 16.79 -10.89 -8.22
C CYS A 198 15.89 -11.54 -9.27
N SER A 199 16.52 -12.15 -10.30
CA SER A 199 15.93 -13.25 -11.06
C SER A 199 16.65 -14.56 -10.74
N HIS A 200 16.57 -15.01 -9.49
CA HIS A 200 16.96 -16.38 -9.14
C HIS A 200 15.80 -17.08 -8.46
N LEU A 201 15.37 -18.16 -9.12
CA LEU A 201 14.58 -19.27 -8.62
C LEU A 201 13.05 -19.10 -8.53
N ILE A 202 12.38 -19.22 -9.68
CA ILE A 202 11.08 -19.93 -9.71
C ILE A 202 11.11 -20.98 -10.81
N ARG A 203 11.79 -22.11 -10.54
CA ARG A 203 11.54 -23.37 -11.24
C ARG A 203 10.45 -24.12 -10.48
N ARG A 204 9.18 -23.76 -10.67
CA ARG A 204 8.08 -24.44 -9.97
C ARG A 204 7.48 -25.56 -10.81
N LYS A 205 7.58 -26.77 -10.26
CA LYS A 205 6.85 -27.95 -10.73
C LYS A 205 5.36 -27.64 -10.68
N LYS A 206 4.63 -27.91 -11.78
CA LYS A 206 3.16 -27.89 -11.82
C LYS A 206 2.61 -28.81 -10.73
N LYS A 207 2.24 -28.27 -9.57
CA LYS A 207 1.40 -28.98 -8.60
C LYS A 207 -0.04 -28.85 -9.08
N LYS A 208 -0.69 -29.99 -9.34
CA LYS A 208 -2.11 -30.06 -9.70
C LYS A 208 -2.93 -29.34 -8.62
N CYS A 209 -3.72 -28.36 -9.05
CA CYS A 209 -4.49 -27.45 -8.23
C CYS A 209 -5.81 -28.13 -7.81
N CYS A 210 -5.88 -28.61 -6.56
CA CYS A 210 -7.13 -29.05 -5.91
C CYS A 210 -7.63 -28.02 -4.86
N THR A 211 -7.06 -26.82 -4.80
CA THR A 211 -7.40 -25.77 -3.82
C THR A 211 -8.49 -24.81 -4.28
N PHE A 212 -9.03 -25.00 -5.49
CA PHE A 212 -9.94 -24.08 -6.18
C PHE A 212 -11.27 -23.79 -5.44
N PRO A 213 -11.95 -24.76 -4.79
CA PRO A 213 -13.26 -24.50 -4.17
C PRO A 213 -13.18 -23.71 -2.85
N PHE A 214 -12.11 -23.91 -2.07
CA PHE A 214 -12.06 -23.42 -0.69
C PHE A 214 -11.82 -21.91 -0.57
N SER A 215 -10.98 -21.34 -1.43
CA SER A 215 -10.65 -19.91 -1.39
C SER A 215 -11.83 -19.03 -1.84
N GLN A 216 -12.56 -19.46 -2.88
CA GLN A 216 -13.79 -18.79 -3.33
C GLN A 216 -14.93 -18.91 -2.30
N LEU A 217 -15.03 -20.04 -1.61
CA LEU A 217 -16.04 -20.25 -0.57
C LEU A 217 -15.79 -19.35 0.66
N ALA A 218 -14.53 -19.12 1.02
CA ALA A 218 -14.16 -18.32 2.21
C ALA A 218 -14.14 -16.81 1.96
N LEU A 219 -13.70 -16.35 0.78
CA LEU A 219 -13.51 -14.92 0.48
C LEU A 219 -14.63 -14.33 -0.39
N GLY A 220 -15.49 -15.17 -0.96
CA GLY A 220 -16.55 -14.75 -1.88
C GLY A 220 -16.02 -14.39 -3.26
N TRP A 221 -16.78 -13.55 -3.99
CA TRP A 221 -16.54 -13.25 -5.42
C TRP A 221 -16.32 -11.75 -5.71
N LYS A 222 -16.24 -10.92 -4.66
CA LYS A 222 -16.15 -9.46 -4.78
C LYS A 222 -14.74 -8.97 -4.43
N GLY A 223 -14.59 -7.67 -4.25
CA GLY A 223 -13.39 -7.07 -3.67
C GLY A 223 -13.12 -7.61 -2.29
N ALA A 224 -11.84 -7.73 -1.96
CA ALA A 224 -11.35 -8.16 -0.67
C ALA A 224 -10.30 -7.17 -0.15
N MET A 225 -10.14 -7.16 1.16
CA MET A 225 -9.07 -6.42 1.85
C MET A 225 -9.11 -4.90 1.64
N HIS A 226 -10.28 -4.33 1.36
CA HIS A 226 -10.49 -2.89 1.47
C HIS A 226 -10.49 -2.49 2.93
N GLN A 227 -9.74 -1.45 3.26
CA GLN A 227 -9.82 -0.85 4.58
C GLN A 227 -11.21 -0.23 4.76
N ILE A 228 -11.93 -0.71 5.77
CA ILE A 228 -13.23 -0.13 6.13
C ILE A 228 -12.94 1.24 6.74
N GLY A 229 -13.34 2.33 6.08
CA GLY A 229 -12.99 3.70 6.49
C GLY A 229 -13.31 4.01 7.96
N PHE A 230 -14.43 3.49 8.48
CA PHE A 230 -14.78 3.63 9.91
C PHE A 230 -13.75 2.97 10.85
N MET A 231 -13.11 1.87 10.42
CA MET A 231 -12.10 1.14 11.20
C MET A 231 -10.70 1.76 11.09
N GLN A 232 -10.44 2.60 10.09
CA GLN A 232 -9.13 3.22 9.89
C GLN A 232 -8.69 4.03 11.14
N GLY A 233 -9.57 4.85 11.69
CA GLY A 233 -9.31 5.63 12.92
C GLY A 233 -9.00 4.76 14.15
N PRO A 234 -9.89 3.82 14.53
CA PRO A 234 -9.65 2.89 15.64
C PRO A 234 -8.37 2.05 15.47
N VAL A 235 -8.10 1.51 14.28
CA VAL A 235 -6.93 0.66 14.02
C VAL A 235 -5.62 1.45 14.13
N THR A 236 -5.57 2.64 13.52
CA THR A 236 -4.37 3.50 13.60
C THR A 236 -4.15 4.03 15.02
N GLN A 237 -5.22 4.35 15.76
CA GLN A 237 -5.12 4.72 17.18
C GLN A 237 -4.60 3.55 18.04
N PHE A 238 -5.07 2.32 17.78
CA PHE A 238 -4.55 1.13 18.44
C PHE A 238 -3.06 0.93 18.13
N CYS A 239 -2.65 1.01 16.86
CA CYS A 239 -1.25 0.85 16.47
C CYS A 239 -0.35 2.03 16.87
N THR A 240 -0.91 3.20 17.17
CA THR A 240 -0.18 4.31 17.81
C THR A 240 0.18 3.95 19.26
N ASN A 241 -0.73 3.30 19.98
CA ASN A 241 -0.53 2.89 21.37
C ASN A 241 0.28 1.60 21.48
N SER A 242 0.09 0.66 20.55
CA SER A 242 0.65 -0.70 20.54
C SER A 242 1.54 -0.94 19.31
N ASP A 243 2.43 0.00 19.02
CA ASP A 243 3.31 0.00 17.86
C ASP A 243 4.14 -1.29 17.73
N ARG A 244 4.79 -1.75 18.80
CA ARG A 244 5.60 -2.98 18.78
C ARG A 244 4.78 -4.23 18.39
N PHE A 245 3.51 -4.30 18.79
CA PHE A 245 2.62 -5.40 18.44
C PHE A 245 2.25 -5.34 16.95
N CYS A 246 1.77 -4.18 16.49
CA CYS A 246 1.42 -3.99 15.08
C CYS A 246 2.63 -4.18 14.15
N GLY A 247 3.83 -3.75 14.56
CA GLY A 247 5.08 -3.97 13.83
C GLY A 247 5.42 -5.46 13.68
N LYS A 248 5.30 -6.24 14.76
CA LYS A 248 5.51 -7.70 14.70
C LYS A 248 4.49 -8.38 13.78
N MET A 249 3.22 -7.98 13.85
CA MET A 249 2.18 -8.53 12.96
C MET A 249 2.46 -8.21 11.50
N LEU A 250 2.84 -6.97 11.19
CA LEU A 250 3.23 -6.58 9.84
C LEU A 250 4.45 -7.37 9.34
N CYS A 251 5.49 -7.52 10.17
CA CYS A 251 6.67 -8.31 9.80
C CYS A 251 6.34 -9.79 9.56
N TYR A 252 5.41 -10.34 10.35
CA TYR A 252 4.95 -11.71 10.19
C TYR A 252 4.20 -11.92 8.86
N ILE A 253 3.36 -10.95 8.46
CA ILE A 253 2.56 -11.04 7.23
C ILE A 253 3.39 -10.72 5.99
N ALA A 254 4.16 -9.63 6.02
CA ALA A 254 4.88 -9.13 4.85
C ALA A 254 6.25 -9.79 4.63
N GLY A 255 6.75 -10.52 5.64
CA GLY A 255 8.12 -11.01 5.67
C GLY A 255 9.10 -9.86 5.91
N GLY A 256 9.73 -9.83 7.07
CA GLY A 256 10.70 -8.78 7.38
C GLY A 256 11.15 -8.79 8.83
N ASN A 257 12.12 -7.94 9.14
CA ASN A 257 12.54 -7.67 10.50
C ASN A 257 11.96 -6.32 10.94
N ILE A 258 11.52 -6.22 12.20
CA ILE A 258 11.00 -4.98 12.77
C ILE A 258 12.04 -3.85 12.68
N GLN A 259 13.33 -4.18 12.70
CA GLN A 259 14.44 -3.23 12.52
C GLN A 259 14.46 -2.56 11.13
N ASN A 260 13.88 -3.18 10.10
CA ASN A 260 13.82 -2.64 8.73
C ASN A 260 12.62 -1.74 8.50
N LEU A 261 11.61 -1.82 9.38
CA LEU A 261 10.55 -0.83 9.42
C LEU A 261 11.10 0.40 10.14
N ASN A 262 10.59 1.59 9.82
CA ASN A 262 10.80 2.80 10.61
C ASN A 262 10.08 2.71 11.98
N THR A 263 10.26 1.59 12.68
CA THR A 263 9.98 1.42 14.10
C THR A 263 11.24 1.85 14.82
N VAL A 264 11.13 2.94 15.56
CA VAL A 264 12.04 3.43 16.59
C VAL A 264 13.27 2.54 16.81
N SER A 265 14.40 2.90 16.19
CA SER A 265 15.70 2.48 16.70
C SER A 265 15.92 3.20 18.03
N ILE A 266 16.21 2.43 19.06
CA ILE A 266 16.61 2.90 20.38
C ILE A 266 17.97 3.61 20.23
N CYS A 267 17.99 4.88 19.82
CA CYS A 267 19.10 5.77 20.12
C CYS A 267 18.79 7.23 19.78
N LYS A 268 19.17 8.12 20.71
CA LYS A 268 19.18 9.59 20.63
C LYS A 268 17.82 10.28 20.56
N LYS A 269 17.34 10.74 21.74
CA LYS A 269 16.83 12.08 22.11
C LYS A 269 16.16 13.02 21.05
N GLN A 270 15.65 12.52 19.93
CA GLN A 270 14.93 13.32 18.94
C GLN A 270 13.85 12.50 18.23
N LEU A 271 12.65 12.48 18.84
CA LEU A 271 11.34 12.64 18.18
C LEU A 271 11.00 11.89 16.86
N LEU A 272 11.58 10.73 16.56
CA LEU A 272 11.02 9.88 15.50
C LEU A 272 9.94 8.96 16.09
N LYS A 273 8.69 9.42 16.04
CA LYS A 273 7.51 8.58 16.32
C LYS A 273 7.49 7.41 15.33
N SER A 274 7.13 6.21 15.81
CA SER A 274 6.91 5.03 14.97
C SER A 274 5.91 5.34 13.85
N ARG A 275 6.24 4.95 12.61
CA ARG A 275 5.35 5.14 11.42
C ARG A 275 4.41 3.96 11.16
N ILE A 276 4.35 2.99 12.06
CA ILE A 276 3.49 1.81 11.92
C ILE A 276 2.03 2.19 11.74
N ALA A 277 1.55 3.18 12.51
CA ALA A 277 0.19 3.69 12.41
C ALA A 277 -0.12 4.23 11.00
N VAL A 278 0.83 4.91 10.36
CA VAL A 278 0.69 5.39 8.97
C VAL A 278 0.55 4.21 8.02
N TYR A 279 1.41 3.17 8.15
CA TYR A 279 1.36 2.02 7.26
C TYR A 279 0.04 1.24 7.37
N VAL A 280 -0.43 0.97 8.60
CA VAL A 280 -1.73 0.30 8.78
C VAL A 280 -2.92 1.20 8.46
N GLY A 281 -2.71 2.50 8.35
CA GLY A 281 -3.73 3.47 7.96
C GLY A 281 -4.02 3.47 6.46
N HIS A 282 -3.08 2.99 5.65
CA HIS A 282 -3.18 2.99 4.18
C HIS A 282 -3.10 1.60 3.55
N SER A 283 -2.77 0.57 4.34
CA SER A 283 -2.69 -0.82 3.87
C SER A 283 -3.46 -1.77 4.80
N PRO A 284 -4.25 -2.70 4.24
CA PRO A 284 -4.44 -2.98 2.82
C PRO A 284 -5.40 -2.01 2.12
N ALA A 285 -5.08 -1.65 0.87
CA ALA A 285 -5.87 -0.73 0.03
C ALA A 285 -6.91 -1.43 -0.86
N GLY A 286 -6.97 -2.77 -0.82
CA GLY A 286 -7.97 -3.57 -1.53
C GLY A 286 -7.50 -4.17 -2.86
N THR A 287 -8.13 -5.29 -3.23
CA THR A 287 -7.89 -6.03 -4.48
C THR A 287 -9.12 -6.92 -4.81
N SER A 288 -9.12 -7.64 -5.93
CA SER A 288 -10.14 -8.65 -6.21
C SER A 288 -9.80 -10.02 -5.60
N VAL A 289 -10.80 -10.82 -5.26
CA VAL A 289 -10.58 -12.24 -4.91
C VAL A 289 -9.94 -13.01 -6.06
N GLN A 290 -10.28 -12.69 -7.32
CA GLN A 290 -9.68 -13.33 -8.47
C GLN A 290 -8.15 -13.08 -8.53
N ASN A 291 -7.67 -11.90 -8.12
CA ASN A 291 -6.24 -11.64 -8.05
C ASN A 291 -5.56 -12.47 -6.95
N ILE A 292 -6.20 -12.61 -5.77
CA ILE A 292 -5.70 -13.48 -4.69
C ILE A 292 -5.59 -14.95 -5.17
N ILE A 293 -6.60 -15.42 -5.90
CA ILE A 293 -6.61 -16.77 -6.47
C ILE A 293 -5.50 -16.92 -7.50
N HIS A 294 -5.28 -15.91 -8.34
CA HIS A 294 -4.22 -15.95 -9.35
C HIS A 294 -2.84 -16.07 -8.69
N TRP A 295 -2.55 -15.29 -7.64
CA TRP A 295 -1.31 -15.46 -6.86
C TRP A 295 -1.16 -16.85 -6.23
N HIS A 296 -2.27 -17.51 -5.87
CA HIS A 296 -2.24 -18.89 -5.36
C HIS A 296 -1.88 -19.93 -6.44
N GLN A 297 -2.01 -19.60 -7.72
CA GLN A 297 -1.73 -20.50 -8.84
C GLN A 297 -0.27 -20.47 -9.29
N VAL A 298 0.50 -19.44 -8.93
CA VAL A 298 1.91 -19.21 -9.33
C VAL A 298 2.88 -19.61 -8.21
#